data_AF-A0A7H8IDF8-F1
#
_entry.id   AF-A0A7H8IDF8-F1
#
_cell.length_a   1.000
_cell.length_b   1.000
_cell.length_c   1.000
_cell.angle_alpha   90.00
_cell.angle_beta   90.00
_cell.angle_gamma   90.00
#
_symmetry.space_group_name_H-M   'P 1'
#
loop_
_entity.id
_entity.type
_entity.pdbx_description
1 polymer ?
#
loop_
_entity_poly.entity_id
_entity_poly.type
_entity_poly.pdbx_seq_one_letter_code
_entity_poly.pdbx_strand_id
1 'polypeptide(L)'
;MPTLDCWANADNLACFAMRHIVTHDPAGAIQFSSRCTRNARAWTRRFGVVILRAFQKTSAPGDVFTIIDALREEPDHDVQKAVAWMLRDLSAHHHDAVLGLLTTWAAAPGPGSGRMVRNGMRKLPTAEQDHLKELLTAT
;
A
#
# COMPACT_ATOMS: atom_id res chain seq x y z
N MET A 1 14.17 20.54 2.12
CA MET A 1 13.85 19.18 1.65
C MET A 1 13.59 19.22 0.16
N PRO A 2 13.92 18.16 -0.62
CA PRO A 2 13.48 18.06 -2.00
C PRO A 2 11.95 18.10 -2.07
N THR A 3 11.42 18.71 -3.13
CA THR A 3 9.98 18.77 -3.38
C THR A 3 9.44 17.37 -3.68
N LEU A 4 8.27 17.04 -3.14
CA LEU A 4 7.53 15.83 -3.51
C LEU A 4 6.79 16.07 -4.83
N ASP A 5 7.51 15.96 -5.93
CA ASP A 5 7.04 16.27 -7.29
C ASP A 5 7.23 15.13 -8.31
N CYS A 6 7.92 14.06 -7.92
CA CYS A 6 8.08 12.86 -8.72
C CYS A 6 8.22 11.60 -7.85
N TRP A 7 8.08 10.44 -8.47
CA TRP A 7 8.18 9.14 -7.79
C TRP A 7 9.54 8.94 -7.13
N ALA A 8 10.63 9.37 -7.77
CA ALA A 8 11.98 9.17 -7.26
C ALA A 8 12.20 9.96 -5.97
N ASN A 9 11.74 11.20 -5.92
CA ASN A 9 11.84 12.04 -4.73
C ASN A 9 11.00 11.48 -3.58
N ALA A 10 9.75 11.10 -3.86
CA ALA A 10 8.87 10.49 -2.87
C ALA A 10 9.45 9.17 -2.31
N ASP A 11 9.87 8.28 -3.19
CA ASP A 11 10.30 6.94 -2.80
C ASP A 11 11.64 6.97 -2.05
N ASN A 12 12.64 7.71 -2.55
CA ASN A 12 13.95 7.78 -1.92
C ASN A 12 13.84 8.44 -0.54
N LEU A 13 13.07 9.51 -0.42
CA LEU A 13 12.88 10.17 0.86
C LEU A 13 12.19 9.24 1.86
N ALA A 14 11.12 8.54 1.45
CA ALA A 14 10.43 7.59 2.33
C ALA A 14 11.34 6.43 2.74
N CYS A 15 12.05 5.81 1.79
CA CYS A 15 12.87 4.62 2.08
C CYS A 15 14.11 4.94 2.91
N PHE A 16 14.77 6.08 2.67
CA PHE A 16 16.06 6.39 3.31
C PHE A 16 15.93 7.34 4.50
N ALA A 17 15.09 8.39 4.41
CA ALA A 17 14.99 9.37 5.49
C ALA A 17 14.06 8.91 6.62
N MET A 18 12.96 8.22 6.29
CA MET A 18 11.97 7.83 7.31
C MET A 18 12.35 6.54 8.05
N ARG A 19 13.33 5.77 7.57
CA ARG A 19 13.76 4.52 8.20
C ARG A 19 14.21 4.72 9.65
N HIS A 20 14.99 5.76 9.92
CA HIS A 20 15.44 6.06 11.29
C HIS A 20 14.28 6.43 12.21
N ILE A 21 13.31 7.20 11.69
CA ILE A 21 12.13 7.62 12.44
C ILE A 21 11.25 6.42 12.76
N VAL A 22 10.99 5.54 11.79
CA VAL A 22 10.19 4.33 12.00
C VAL A 22 10.77 3.41 13.08
N THR A 23 12.10 3.33 13.18
CA THR A 23 12.78 2.54 14.23
C THR A 23 12.59 3.13 15.63
N HIS A 24 12.60 4.46 15.77
CA HIS A 24 12.61 5.12 17.09
C HIS A 24 11.23 5.60 17.55
N ASP A 25 10.35 5.92 16.61
CA ASP A 25 8.98 6.38 16.83
C ASP A 25 8.03 5.75 15.78
N PRO A 26 7.75 4.44 15.89
CA PRO A 26 6.87 3.75 14.95
C PRO A 26 5.44 4.32 14.96
N ALA A 27 4.92 4.70 16.13
CA ALA A 27 3.57 5.25 16.27
C ALA A 27 3.44 6.62 15.58
N GLY A 28 4.40 7.51 15.80
CA GLY A 28 4.44 8.81 15.12
C GLY A 28 4.62 8.66 13.61
N ALA A 29 5.39 7.68 13.15
CA ALA A 29 5.54 7.39 11.73
C ALA A 29 4.24 6.86 11.08
N ILE A 30 3.47 6.00 11.77
CA ILE A 30 2.13 5.56 11.31
C ILE A 30 1.18 6.76 11.23
N GLN A 31 1.14 7.57 12.28
CA GLN A 31 0.29 8.77 12.32
C GLN A 31 0.64 9.75 11.18
N PHE A 32 1.93 9.93 10.93
CA PHE A 32 2.42 10.78 9.85
C PHE A 32 2.07 10.23 8.47
N SER A 33 2.27 8.93 8.25
CA SER A 33 1.85 8.26 7.01
C SER A 33 0.35 8.43 6.76
N SER A 34 -0.49 8.20 7.78
CA SER A 34 -1.94 8.40 7.71
C SER A 34 -2.35 9.84 7.36
N ARG A 35 -1.60 10.85 7.80
CA ARG A 35 -1.82 12.25 7.37
C ARG A 35 -1.42 12.45 5.91
N CYS A 36 -0.27 11.89 5.50
CA CYS A 36 0.22 12.00 4.12
C CYS A 36 -0.73 11.34 3.11
N THR A 37 -1.29 10.17 3.41
CA THR A 37 -2.21 9.43 2.51
C THR A 37 -3.55 10.13 2.31
N ARG A 38 -3.91 11.11 3.14
CA ARG A 38 -5.12 11.94 2.98
C ARG A 38 -4.84 13.29 2.32
N ASN A 39 -3.61 13.54 1.87
CA ASN A 39 -3.25 14.82 1.27
C ASN A 39 -3.84 14.99 -0.14
N ALA A 40 -4.18 16.22 -0.52
CA ALA A 40 -4.68 16.54 -1.86
C ALA A 40 -3.66 16.21 -2.98
N ARG A 41 -2.35 16.30 -2.69
CA ARG A 41 -1.28 16.05 -3.66
C ARG A 41 -0.93 14.57 -3.75
N ALA A 42 -0.99 14.01 -4.96
CA ALA A 42 -0.68 12.60 -5.23
C ALA A 42 0.70 12.18 -4.73
N TRP A 43 1.75 12.97 -4.97
CA TRP A 43 3.10 12.64 -4.51
C TRP A 43 3.26 12.61 -2.99
N THR A 44 2.48 13.41 -2.26
CA THR A 44 2.42 13.33 -0.79
C THR A 44 1.69 12.07 -0.33
N ARG A 45 0.62 11.66 -1.01
CA ARG A 45 -0.04 10.38 -0.75
C ARG A 45 0.88 9.20 -1.02
N ARG A 46 1.56 9.18 -2.18
CA ARG A 46 2.56 8.16 -2.53
C ARG A 46 3.65 8.07 -1.48
N PHE A 47 4.22 9.21 -1.07
CA PHE A 47 5.21 9.26 0.00
C PHE A 47 4.68 8.62 1.30
N GLY A 48 3.44 8.95 1.69
CA GLY A 48 2.74 8.33 2.82
C GLY A 48 2.66 6.80 2.71
N VAL A 49 2.28 6.27 1.54
CA VAL A 49 2.23 4.83 1.29
C VAL A 49 3.61 4.18 1.40
N VAL A 50 4.64 4.80 0.82
CA VAL A 50 5.99 4.20 0.79
C VAL A 50 6.64 4.20 2.17
N ILE A 51 6.31 5.12 3.08
CA ILE A 51 6.73 5.07 4.49
C ILE A 51 6.33 3.72 5.12
N LEU A 52 5.14 3.22 4.80
CA LEU A 52 4.61 1.99 5.40
C LEU A 52 5.51 0.78 5.12
N ARG A 53 6.30 0.78 4.03
CA ARG A 53 7.24 -0.31 3.69
C ARG A 53 8.29 -0.58 4.78
N ALA A 54 8.60 0.42 5.60
CA ALA A 54 9.51 0.25 6.73
C ALA A 54 8.93 -0.67 7.83
N PHE A 55 7.61 -0.87 7.86
CA PHE A 55 6.91 -1.69 8.84
C PHE A 55 6.72 -3.15 8.39
N GLN A 56 7.16 -3.53 7.19
CA GLN A 56 6.93 -4.89 6.64
C GLN A 56 7.54 -6.03 7.49
N LYS A 57 8.46 -5.72 8.41
CA LYS A 57 9.18 -6.69 9.27
C LYS A 57 8.93 -6.49 10.77
N THR A 58 8.13 -5.51 11.17
CA THR A 58 7.93 -5.13 12.58
C THR A 58 6.46 -5.19 12.98
N SER A 59 6.19 -5.00 14.28
CA SER A 59 4.84 -4.93 14.84
C SER A 59 4.12 -3.64 14.39
N ALA A 60 3.53 -3.65 13.20
CA ALA A 60 2.35 -2.85 12.90
C ALA A 60 1.34 -3.52 11.94
N PRO A 61 0.99 -4.82 12.08
CA PRO A 61 0.09 -5.50 11.14
C PRO A 61 -1.42 -5.17 11.30
N GLY A 62 -1.82 -4.15 12.07
CA GLY A 62 -3.21 -3.66 12.11
C GLY A 62 -3.37 -2.34 11.35
N ASP A 63 -2.79 -1.28 11.91
CA ASP A 63 -2.94 0.09 11.40
C ASP A 63 -2.42 0.29 9.96
N VAL A 64 -1.38 -0.45 9.57
CA VAL A 64 -0.88 -0.45 8.19
C VAL A 64 -1.97 -0.89 7.22
N PHE A 65 -2.67 -1.98 7.54
CA PHE A 65 -3.75 -2.48 6.69
C PHE A 65 -4.94 -1.54 6.70
N THR A 66 -5.26 -0.89 7.83
CA THR A 66 -6.30 0.16 7.88
C THR A 66 -5.98 1.34 6.95
N ILE A 67 -4.73 1.81 6.93
CA ILE A 67 -4.31 2.89 6.03
C ILE A 67 -4.38 2.45 4.56
N ILE A 68 -3.96 1.22 4.25
CA ILE A 68 -4.01 0.69 2.88
C ILE A 68 -5.45 0.46 2.42
N ASP A 69 -6.33 -0.05 3.28
CA ASP A 69 -7.75 -0.26 2.96
C ASP A 69 -8.47 1.05 2.63
N ALA A 70 -8.14 2.13 3.35
CA ALA A 70 -8.66 3.46 3.05
C ALA A 70 -8.25 4.00 1.66
N LEU A 71 -7.27 3.40 1.00
CA LEU A 71 -6.81 3.76 -0.35
C LEU A 71 -7.42 2.88 -1.46
N ARG A 72 -8.41 2.04 -1.14
CA ARG A 72 -9.09 1.13 -2.09
C ARG A 72 -9.56 1.83 -3.37
N GLU A 73 -9.97 3.09 -3.29
CA GLU A 73 -10.49 3.89 -4.41
C GLU A 73 -9.54 5.00 -4.84
N GLU A 74 -8.23 4.85 -4.58
CA GLU A 74 -7.23 5.87 -4.94
C GLU A 74 -7.28 6.17 -6.45
N PRO A 75 -7.55 7.43 -6.86
CA PRO A 75 -7.69 7.78 -8.28
C PRO A 75 -6.35 7.92 -9.00
N ASP A 76 -5.28 8.27 -8.28
CA ASP A 76 -3.99 8.55 -8.91
C ASP A 76 -3.21 7.26 -9.23
N HIS A 77 -2.81 7.12 -10.49
CA HIS A 77 -2.14 5.93 -10.99
C HIS A 77 -0.78 5.67 -10.33
N ASP A 78 0.00 6.70 -10.01
CA ASP A 78 1.29 6.50 -9.37
C ASP A 78 1.13 6.20 -7.87
N VAL A 79 0.07 6.68 -7.23
CA VAL A 79 -0.27 6.22 -5.87
C VAL A 79 -0.75 4.76 -5.89
N GLN A 80 -1.63 4.37 -6.84
CA GLN A 80 -2.07 2.96 -7.02
C GLN A 80 -0.89 1.99 -7.18
N LYS A 81 0.14 2.38 -7.94
CA LYS A 81 1.37 1.57 -8.07
C LYS A 81 2.09 1.38 -6.74
N ALA A 82 2.16 2.42 -5.90
CA ALA A 82 2.78 2.33 -4.59
C ALA A 82 1.97 1.43 -3.65
N VAL A 83 0.64 1.51 -3.69
CA VAL A 83 -0.25 0.60 -2.93
C VAL A 83 -0.04 -0.84 -3.35
N ALA A 84 -0.07 -1.13 -4.66
CA ALA A 84 0.19 -2.47 -5.18
C ALA A 84 1.61 -2.98 -4.84
N TRP A 85 2.60 -2.08 -4.79
CA TRP A 85 3.94 -2.43 -4.34
C TRP A 85 3.97 -2.79 -2.85
N MET A 86 3.32 -1.99 -2.00
CA MET A 86 3.21 -2.26 -0.58
C MET A 86 2.55 -3.61 -0.32
N LEU A 87 1.45 -3.93 -1.02
CA LEU A 87 0.74 -5.21 -0.88
C LEU A 87 1.64 -6.41 -1.20
N ARG A 88 2.47 -6.31 -2.26
CA ARG A 88 3.46 -7.35 -2.58
C ARG A 88 4.53 -7.49 -1.49
N ASP A 89 4.97 -6.38 -0.90
CA ASP A 89 6.01 -6.45 0.14
C ASP A 89 5.44 -7.00 1.45
N LEU A 90 4.19 -6.65 1.80
CA LEU A 90 3.48 -7.23 2.95
C LEU A 90 3.20 -8.72 2.80
N SER A 91 2.89 -9.21 1.59
CA SER A 91 2.49 -10.60 1.39
C SER A 91 3.58 -11.61 1.79
N ALA A 92 4.85 -11.19 1.83
CA ALA A 92 5.96 -12.02 2.26
C ALA A 92 5.96 -12.36 3.76
N HIS A 93 5.32 -11.53 4.59
CA HIS A 93 5.29 -11.69 6.05
C HIS A 93 3.87 -11.73 6.63
N HIS A 94 2.87 -11.30 5.87
CA HIS A 94 1.47 -11.15 6.28
C HIS A 94 0.53 -11.68 5.20
N HIS A 95 0.80 -12.91 4.74
CA HIS A 95 0.08 -13.57 3.63
C HIS A 95 -1.43 -13.49 3.79
N ASP A 96 -1.97 -14.07 4.86
CA ASP A 96 -3.42 -14.20 5.06
C ASP A 96 -4.13 -12.84 5.12
N ALA A 97 -3.51 -11.85 5.76
CA ALA A 97 -4.05 -10.50 5.84
C ALA A 97 -4.09 -9.81 4.47
N VAL A 98 -3.03 -9.96 3.66
CA VAL A 98 -3.02 -9.43 2.29
C VAL A 98 -4.02 -10.15 1.41
N LEU A 99 -4.11 -11.48 1.50
CA LEU A 99 -5.09 -12.26 0.73
C LEU A 99 -6.52 -11.83 1.09
N GLY A 100 -6.86 -11.75 2.38
CA GLY A 100 -8.19 -11.32 2.82
C GLY A 100 -8.57 -9.92 2.37
N LEU A 101 -7.62 -8.98 2.42
CA LEU A 101 -7.83 -7.62 1.91
C LEU A 101 -8.06 -7.61 0.39
N LEU A 102 -7.22 -8.31 -0.36
CA LEU A 102 -7.33 -8.41 -1.82
C LEU A 102 -8.63 -9.10 -2.26
N THR A 103 -9.07 -10.14 -1.55
CA THR A 103 -10.36 -10.82 -1.78
C THR A 103 -11.51 -9.84 -1.58
N THR A 104 -11.48 -9.06 -0.51
CA THR A 104 -12.49 -8.03 -0.22
C THR A 104 -12.55 -6.96 -1.33
N TRP A 105 -11.40 -6.53 -1.83
CA TRP A 105 -11.30 -5.57 -2.93
C TRP A 105 -11.74 -6.15 -4.27
N ALA A 106 -11.47 -7.43 -4.51
CA ALA A 106 -11.82 -8.14 -5.73
C ALA A 106 -13.31 -8.43 -5.83
N ALA A 107 -13.97 -8.75 -4.71
CA ALA A 107 -15.40 -9.05 -4.66
C ALA A 107 -16.33 -7.83 -4.82
N ALA A 108 -15.79 -6.62 -4.62
CA ALA A 108 -16.54 -5.37 -4.81
C ALA A 108 -15.61 -4.27 -5.35
N PRO A 109 -15.16 -4.35 -6.61
CA PRO A 109 -14.18 -3.43 -7.14
C PRO A 109 -14.70 -1.99 -7.19
N GLY A 110 -13.93 -1.08 -6.59
CA GLY A 110 -14.12 0.36 -6.74
C GLY A 110 -13.27 0.93 -7.88
N PRO A 111 -13.35 2.24 -8.16
CA PRO A 111 -12.50 2.88 -9.16
C PRO A 111 -11.01 2.63 -8.89
N GLY A 112 -10.30 2.02 -9.85
CA GLY A 112 -8.86 1.74 -9.73
C GLY A 112 -8.49 0.49 -8.90
N SER A 113 -9.38 -0.03 -8.04
CA SER A 113 -9.07 -1.14 -7.15
C SER A 113 -8.66 -2.41 -7.89
N GLY A 114 -9.32 -2.74 -9.01
CA GLY A 114 -8.99 -3.92 -9.80
C GLY A 114 -7.56 -3.91 -10.36
N ARG A 115 -7.01 -2.73 -10.68
CA ARG A 115 -5.60 -2.59 -11.09
C ARG A 115 -4.67 -2.83 -9.90
N MET A 116 -5.04 -2.33 -8.72
CA MET A 116 -4.27 -2.56 -7.50
C MET A 116 -4.28 -4.04 -7.10
N VAL A 117 -5.43 -4.72 -7.18
CA VAL A 117 -5.52 -6.17 -6.92
C VAL A 117 -4.60 -6.96 -7.85
N ARG A 118 -4.74 -6.76 -9.18
CA ARG A 118 -3.94 -7.49 -10.18
C ARG A 118 -2.43 -7.30 -10.00
N ASN A 119 -2.00 -6.11 -9.60
CA ASN A 119 -0.58 -5.82 -9.38
C ASN A 119 -0.10 -6.23 -7.99
N GLY A 120 -0.96 -6.15 -6.97
CA GLY A 120 -0.67 -6.48 -5.58
C GLY A 120 -0.54 -7.99 -5.35
N MET A 121 -1.35 -8.80 -6.03
CA MET A 121 -1.36 -10.25 -5.85
C MET A 121 -0.15 -10.99 -6.46
N ARG A 122 0.73 -10.31 -7.20
CA ARG A 122 1.77 -10.98 -8.04
C ARG A 122 2.78 -11.85 -7.26
N LYS A 123 2.87 -11.72 -5.94
CA LYS A 123 3.72 -12.56 -5.08
C LYS A 123 2.95 -13.64 -4.32
N LEU A 124 1.62 -13.71 -4.47
CA LEU A 124 0.79 -14.80 -3.93
C LEU A 124 0.93 -16.07 -4.78
N PRO A 125 0.67 -17.26 -4.22
CA PRO A 125 0.54 -18.50 -4.99
C PRO A 125 -0.42 -18.39 -6.19
N THR A 126 -0.13 -19.13 -7.26
CA THR A 126 -0.92 -19.08 -8.50
C THR A 126 -2.41 -19.35 -8.27
N ALA A 127 -2.74 -20.34 -7.45
CA ALA A 127 -4.14 -20.69 -7.15
C ALA A 127 -4.92 -19.51 -6.53
N GLU A 128 -4.28 -18.74 -5.65
CA GLU A 128 -4.90 -17.56 -5.03
C GLU A 128 -5.01 -16.40 -6.03
N GLN A 129 -4.00 -16.21 -6.88
CA GLN A 129 -4.09 -15.22 -7.95
C GLN A 129 -5.24 -15.52 -8.92
N ASP A 130 -5.46 -16.80 -9.24
CA ASP A 130 -6.54 -17.21 -10.15
C ASP A 130 -7.90 -17.00 -9.49
N HIS A 131 -8.05 -17.37 -8.21
CA HIS A 131 -9.25 -17.05 -7.43
C HIS A 131 -9.57 -15.54 -7.41
N LEU A 132 -8.57 -14.68 -7.16
CA LEU A 132 -8.75 -13.23 -7.18
C LEU A 132 -9.14 -12.70 -8.57
N LYS A 133 -8.63 -13.29 -9.65
CA LYS A 133 -9.01 -12.92 -11.03
C LYS A 133 -10.47 -13.29 -11.31
N GLU A 134 -10.92 -14.47 -10.88
CA GLU A 134 -12.31 -14.91 -11.03
C GLU A 134 -13.27 -13.92 -10.35
N LEU A 135 -12.98 -13.51 -9.11
CA LEU A 135 -13.76 -12.50 -8.38
C LEU A 135 -13.84 -11.16 -9.14
N LEU A 136 -12.71 -10.70 -9.70
CA LEU A 136 -12.66 -9.47 -10.49
C LEU A 136 -13.47 -9.54 -11.79
N THR A 137 -13.76 -10.73 -12.31
CA THR A 137 -14.57 -10.93 -13.52
C THR A 137 -16.04 -11.21 -13.24
N ALA A 138 -16.39 -11.57 -12.01
CA ALA A 138 -17.75 -11.89 -11.58
C ALA A 138 -18.59 -10.64 -11.23
N THR A 139 -18.00 -9.44 -11.26
CA THR A 139 -18.65 -8.15 -10.94
C THR A 139 -18.68 -7.25 -12.17
#